data_AF-A0A1Y4LZW5-F1
#
_entry.id   AF-A0A1Y4LZW5-F1
#
_cell.length_a   1.000
_cell.length_b   1.000
_cell.length_c   1.000
_cell.angle_alpha   90.00
_cell.angle_beta   90.00
_cell.angle_gamma   90.00
#
_symmetry.space_group_name_H-M   'P 1'
#
loop_
_entity.id
_entity.type
_entity.pdbx_description
1 polymer ?
#
loop_
_entity_poly.entity_id
_entity_poly.type
_entity_poly.pdbx_seq_one_letter_code
_entity_poly.pdbx_strand_id
1 'polypeptide(L)' 'MNSKETRRIEYVLTTHAIEKLTPSEKAVGLCRKVTKGTVSADAAVSALLKEYGVKRMRAHG' A
#
# COMPACT_ATOMS: atom_id res chain seq x y z
N MET A 1 -1.87 -0.37 19.50
CA MET A 1 -3.21 -0.56 18.91
C MET A 1 -3.04 -0.95 17.45
N ASN A 2 -3.53 -2.12 17.03
CA ASN A 2 -3.40 -2.56 15.64
C ASN A 2 -4.52 -1.92 14.80
N SER A 3 -4.20 -0.87 14.04
CA SER A 3 -5.20 -0.10 13.28
C SER A 3 -5.83 -0.96 12.16
N LYS A 4 -7.01 -0.56 11.68
CA LYS A 4 -7.65 -1.20 10.53
C LYS A 4 -6.75 -1.21 9.29
N GLU A 5 -5.93 -0.17 9.09
CA GLU A 5 -4.92 -0.17 8.01
C GLU A 5 -3.83 -1.20 8.22
N THR A 6 -3.36 -1.39 9.47
CA THR A 6 -2.28 -2.35 9.76
C THR A 6 -2.71 -3.77 9.41
N ARG A 7 -3.92 -4.18 9.81
CA ARG A 7 -4.47 -5.50 9.44
C ARG A 7 -4.64 -5.69 7.94
N ARG A 8 -5.04 -4.63 7.21
CA ARG A 8 -5.15 -4.67 5.75
C ARG A 8 -3.79 -4.86 5.07
N ILE A 9 -2.75 -4.18 5.59
CA ILE A 9 -1.38 -4.31 5.10
C ILE A 9 -0.84 -5.72 5.38
N GLU A 10 -1.02 -6.25 6.59
CA GLU A 10 -0.63 -7.61 6.95
C GLU A 10 -1.26 -8.65 6.01
N TYR A 11 -2.56 -8.51 5.75
CA TYR A 11 -3.28 -9.38 4.81
C TYR A 11 -2.66 -9.32 3.40
N VAL A 12 -2.48 -8.11 2.84
CA VAL A 12 -1.92 -7.94 1.49
C VAL A 12 -0.51 -8.51 1.37
N LEU A 13 0.37 -8.24 2.35
CA LEU A 13 1.75 -8.77 2.33
C LEU A 13 1.76 -10.29 2.43
N THR A 14 0.89 -10.86 3.25
CA THR A 14 0.75 -12.32 3.39
C THR A 14 0.28 -12.96 2.09
N THR A 15 -0.74 -12.39 1.44
CA THR A 15 -1.23 -12.87 0.14
C THR A 15 -0.14 -12.79 -0.93
N HIS A 16 0.61 -11.68 -1.01
CA HIS A 16 1.72 -11.57 -1.97
C HIS A 16 2.78 -12.65 -1.73
N ALA A 17 3.14 -12.90 -0.47
CA ALA A 17 4.09 -13.95 -0.11
C ALA A 17 3.61 -15.36 -0.50
N ILE A 18 2.34 -15.68 -0.24
CA ILE A 18 1.71 -16.96 -0.62
C ILE A 18 1.73 -17.15 -2.14
N GLU A 19 1.36 -16.10 -2.88
CA GLU A 19 1.31 -16.09 -4.35
C GLU A 19 2.70 -15.92 -5.01
N LYS A 20 3.78 -15.92 -4.22
CA LYS A 20 5.17 -15.72 -4.69
C LYS A 20 5.36 -14.41 -5.47
N LEU A 21 4.57 -13.39 -5.16
CA LEU A 21 4.71 -12.04 -5.68
C LEU A 21 5.58 -11.23 -4.72
N THR A 22 6.63 -10.59 -5.23
CA THR A 22 7.50 -9.72 -4.43
C THR A 22 7.07 -8.27 -4.59
N PRO A 23 6.56 -7.60 -3.54
CA PRO A 23 6.29 -6.17 -3.61
C PRO A 23 7.57 -5.37 -3.82
N SER A 24 7.49 -4.23 -4.51
CA SER A 24 8.65 -3.34 -4.62
C SER A 24 9.06 -2.80 -3.26
N GLU A 25 10.37 -2.54 -3.08
CA GLU A 25 10.89 -1.99 -1.81
C GLU A 25 10.18 -0.71 -1.38
N LYS A 26 9.80 0.13 -2.37
CA LYS A 26 9.07 1.36 -2.13
C LYS A 26 7.65 1.11 -1.62
N ALA A 27 6.95 0.12 -2.16
CA ALA A 27 5.63 -0.27 -1.65
C ALA A 27 5.72 -0.75 -0.19
N VAL A 28 6.74 -1.56 0.14
CA VAL A 28 7.01 -2.00 1.53
C VAL A 28 7.34 -0.80 2.44
N GLY A 29 8.18 0.12 1.97
CA GLY A 29 8.54 1.33 2.71
C GLY A 29 7.32 2.22 3.01
N LEU A 30 6.39 2.34 2.06
CA LEU A 30 5.15 3.07 2.25
C LEU A 30 4.20 2.37 3.23
N CYS A 31 4.08 1.05 3.18
CA CYS A 31 3.33 0.28 4.18
C CYS A 31 3.85 0.52 5.61
N ARG A 32 5.18 0.61 5.79
CA ARG A 32 5.79 0.94 7.08
C ARG A 32 5.47 2.37 7.54
N LYS A 33 5.37 3.34 6.63
CA LYS A 33 5.00 4.72 6.97
C LYS A 33 3.52 4.83 7.34
N VAL A 34 2.65 4.07 6.67
CA VAL A 34 1.22 4.01 6.97
C VAL A 34 0.96 3.39 8.34
N THR A 35 1.60 2.26 8.65
CA THR A 35 1.46 1.60 9.98
C THR A 35 1.98 2.46 11.14
N LYS A 36 2.96 3.34 10.89
CA LYS A 36 3.45 4.34 11.85
C LYS A 36 2.59 5.60 11.93
N GLY A 37 1.54 5.72 11.10
CA GLY A 37 0.70 6.92 11.02
C GLY A 37 1.41 8.14 10.42
N THR A 38 2.58 7.98 9.81
CA THR A 38 3.37 9.10 9.25
C THR A 38 2.86 9.54 7.88
N VAL A 39 2.17 8.66 7.16
CA VAL A 39 1.58 8.92 5.83
C VAL A 39 0.21 8.24 5.77
N SER A 40 -0.79 8.90 5.17
CA SER A 40 -2.11 8.27 4.96
C SER A 40 -2.05 7.20 3.86
N ALA A 41 -2.93 6.21 3.92
CA ALA A 41 -3.02 5.18 2.87
C ALA A 41 -3.24 5.79 1.47
N ASP A 42 -4.10 6.80 1.34
CA ASP A 42 -4.34 7.49 0.06
C ASP A 42 -3.10 8.19 -0.49
N ALA A 43 -2.31 8.83 0.38
CA ALA A 43 -1.06 9.47 -0.01
C ALA A 43 -0.02 8.43 -0.45
N ALA A 44 0.06 7.30 0.24
CA ALA A 44 0.93 6.18 -0.14
C ALA A 44 0.56 5.60 -1.52
N VAL A 45 -0.72 5.36 -1.77
CA VAL A 45 -1.20 4.89 -3.09
C VAL A 45 -0.89 5.92 -4.17
N SER A 46 -1.13 7.21 -3.91
CA SER A 46 -0.86 8.27 -4.88
C SER A 46 0.63 8.37 -5.23
N ALA A 47 1.52 8.16 -4.25
CA ALA A 47 2.96 8.12 -4.47
C ALA A 47 3.38 6.94 -5.37
N LEU A 48 2.80 5.75 -5.17
CA LEU A 48 3.06 4.58 -6.03
C LEU A 48 2.54 4.79 -7.44
N LEU A 49 1.31 5.28 -7.59
CA LEU A 49 0.71 5.54 -8.91
C LEU A 49 1.55 6.55 -9.71
N LYS A 50 2.01 7.63 -9.06
CA LYS A 50 2.88 8.63 -9.69
C LYS A 50 4.19 8.02 -10.18
N GLU A 51 4.81 7.14 -9.39
CA GLU A 51 6.07 6.49 -9.73
C GLU A 51 5.97 5.60 -10.97
N TYR A 52 4.88 4.84 -11.09
CA TYR A 52 4.66 3.95 -12.23
C TYR A 52 3.94 4.64 -13.41
N GLY A 53 3.75 5.97 -13.36
CA GLY A 53 3.05 6.72 -14.40
C GLY A 53 1.56 6.36 -14.56
N VAL A 54 0.98 5.71 -13.55
CA VAL A 54 -0.41 5.25 -13.57
C VAL A 54 -1.32 6.38 -13.09
N LYS A 55 -2.34 6.71 -13.87
CA LYS A 55 -3.38 7.68 -13.44
C LYS A 55 -4.41 6.97 -12.57
N ARG A 56 -4.77 7.59 -11.44
CA ARG A 56 -5.91 7.14 -10.62
C ARG A 56 -7.19 7.41 -11.43
N MET A 57 -7.71 6.38 -12.10
CA MET A 57 -9.03 6.50 -12.72
C MET A 57 -10.06 6.60 -11.61
N ARG A 58 -10.95 7.60 -11.67
CA ARG A 58 -12.15 7.60 -10.84
C ARG A 58 -12.99 6.43 -11.35
N ALA A 59 -13.27 5.45 -10.50
CA ALA A 59 -14.33 4.51 -10.80
C ALA A 59 -15.61 5.34 -10.92
N HIS A 60 -16.20 5.38 -12.11
CA HIS A 60 -17.55 5.93 -12.26
C HIS A 60 -18.47 5.08 -11.38
N GLY A 61 -19.03 5.72 -10.36
CA GLY A 61 -20.07 5.13 -9.51
C GLY A 61 -21.38 5.01 -10.28
#